data_AF-A0A6N8INP4-F1
#
_entry.id   AF-A0A6N8INP4-F1
#
_cell.length_a   1.000
_cell.length_b   1.000
_cell.length_c   1.000
_cell.angle_alpha   90.00
_cell.angle_beta   90.00
_cell.angle_gamma   90.00
#
_symmetry.space_group_name_H-M   'P 1'
#
loop_
_entity.id
_entity.type
_entity.pdbx_description
1 polymer ?
#
loop_
_entity_poly.entity_id
_entity_poly.type
_entity_poly.pdbx_seq_one_letter_code
_entity_poly.pdbx_strand_id
1 'polypeptide(L)'
;MDRLRRAEHLRDAIVQRAQEKNDSPADIARKMDMSVGHWYKVKKEPLRLASLTLDHVQTLATYVGWPRVQVMIAIGWLEAREVEQSLSAEWTVEAALRRLERGSLANGLPTPLERAAPDHRLLMARLMLLGEAGLSGAPGLVNPFSAD
;
A
#
# COMPACT_ATOMS: atom_id res chain seq x y z
N MET A 1 -7.42 -4.05 17.73
CA MET A 1 -8.19 -2.80 17.93
C MET A 1 -8.23 -1.95 16.67
N ASP A 2 -7.09 -1.60 16.07
CA ASP A 2 -7.07 -0.66 14.92
C ASP A 2 -7.75 -1.16 13.64
N ARG A 3 -7.69 -2.47 13.34
CA ARG A 3 -8.34 -3.03 12.15
C ARG A 3 -9.86 -2.84 12.16
N LEU A 4 -10.51 -3.12 13.29
CA LEU A 4 -11.96 -2.96 13.43
C LEU A 4 -12.35 -1.49 13.27
N ARG A 5 -11.63 -0.58 13.94
CA ARG A 5 -11.83 0.87 13.83
C ARG A 5 -11.73 1.36 12.36
N ARG A 6 -10.75 0.87 11.60
CA ARG A 6 -10.61 1.22 10.18
C ARG A 6 -11.75 0.67 9.32
N ALA A 7 -12.19 -0.55 9.59
CA ALA A 7 -13.34 -1.14 8.89
C ALA A 7 -14.66 -0.41 9.21
N GLU A 8 -14.85 0.02 10.47
CA GLU A 8 -15.96 0.87 10.89
C GLU A 8 -15.93 2.22 10.18
N HIS A 9 -14.76 2.84 10.10
CA HIS A 9 -14.60 4.11 9.36
C HIS A 9 -14.96 3.96 7.89
N LEU A 10 -14.57 2.86 7.24
CA LEU A 10 -14.99 2.57 5.86
C LEU A 10 -16.51 2.35 5.76
N ARG A 11 -17.12 1.59 6.68
CA ARG A 11 -18.58 1.43 6.73
C ARG A 11 -19.27 2.79 6.84
N ASP A 12 -18.80 3.66 7.73
CA ASP A 12 -19.42 4.96 7.97
C ASP A 12 -19.27 5.89 6.77
N ALA A 13 -18.11 5.86 6.10
CA ALA A 13 -17.90 6.58 4.85
C ALA A 13 -18.86 6.10 3.74
N ILE A 14 -19.12 4.80 3.63
CA ILE A 14 -20.12 4.25 2.69
C ILE A 14 -21.53 4.77 3.02
N VAL A 15 -21.91 4.77 4.30
CA VAL A 15 -23.23 5.21 4.75
C VAL A 15 -23.40 6.72 4.52
N GLN A 16 -22.40 7.52 4.87
CA GLN A 16 -22.39 8.95 4.62
C GLN A 16 -22.52 9.23 3.12
N ARG A 17 -21.76 8.52 2.28
CA ARG A 17 -21.82 8.70 0.83
C ARG A 17 -23.17 8.31 0.24
N ALA A 18 -23.81 7.29 0.81
CA ALA A 18 -25.17 6.91 0.43
C ALA A 18 -26.18 8.00 0.79
N GLN A 19 -26.05 8.64 1.96
CA GLN A 19 -26.88 9.78 2.34
C GLN A 19 -26.69 10.96 1.40
N GLU A 20 -25.44 11.30 1.04
CA GLU A 20 -25.13 12.38 0.09
C GLU A 20 -25.74 12.13 -1.30
N LYS A 21 -25.77 10.87 -1.75
CA LYS A 21 -26.31 10.48 -3.06
C LYS A 21 -27.80 10.11 -3.04
N ASN A 22 -28.46 10.15 -1.87
CA ASN A 22 -29.81 9.62 -1.65
C ASN A 22 -29.97 8.16 -2.10
N ASP A 23 -28.93 7.35 -1.96
CA ASP A 23 -28.95 5.93 -2.33
C ASP A 23 -29.67 5.10 -1.24
N SER A 24 -30.60 4.24 -1.66
CA SER A 24 -31.24 3.29 -0.76
C SER A 24 -30.27 2.14 -0.41
N PRO A 25 -30.53 1.36 0.67
CA PRO A 25 -29.76 0.15 0.95
C PRO A 25 -29.72 -0.85 -0.21
N ALA A 26 -30.77 -0.88 -1.04
CA ALA A 26 -30.82 -1.72 -2.24
C ALA A 26 -29.89 -1.21 -3.34
N ASP A 27 -29.74 0.11 -3.48
CA ASP A 27 -28.84 0.73 -4.45
C ASP A 27 -27.37 0.54 -4.06
N ILE A 28 -27.05 0.65 -2.77
CA ILE A 28 -25.72 0.33 -2.24
C ILE A 28 -25.35 -1.12 -2.59
N ALA A 29 -26.25 -2.06 -2.28
CA ALA A 29 -26.03 -3.48 -2.53
C ALA A 29 -25.86 -3.76 -4.03
N ARG A 30 -26.68 -3.17 -4.89
CA ARG A 30 -26.56 -3.27 -6.36
C ARG A 30 -25.23 -2.71 -6.87
N LYS A 31 -24.82 -1.53 -6.38
CA LYS A 31 -23.56 -0.89 -6.77
C LYS A 31 -22.34 -1.73 -6.38
N MET A 32 -22.41 -2.47 -5.27
CA MET A 32 -21.32 -3.33 -4.82
C MET A 32 -21.48 -4.80 -5.25
N ASP A 33 -22.39 -5.07 -6.18
CA ASP A 33 -22.73 -6.41 -6.68
C ASP A 33 -22.94 -7.45 -5.56
N MET A 34 -23.71 -7.06 -4.54
CA MET A 34 -24.05 -7.91 -3.40
C MET A 34 -25.54 -7.90 -3.10
N SER A 35 -26.00 -8.89 -2.34
CA SER A 35 -27.39 -8.90 -1.87
C SER A 35 -27.61 -7.89 -0.75
N VAL A 36 -28.83 -7.35 -0.67
CA VAL A 36 -29.23 -6.40 0.39
C VAL A 36 -29.01 -7.00 1.79
N GLY A 37 -29.28 -8.30 1.96
CA GLY A 37 -29.01 -9.01 3.20
C GLY A 37 -27.53 -9.06 3.55
N HIS A 38 -26.64 -9.19 2.56
CA HIS A 38 -25.19 -9.10 2.77
C HIS A 38 -24.80 -7.70 3.26
N TRP A 39 -25.32 -6.64 2.62
CA TRP A 39 -25.07 -5.27 3.07
C TRP A 39 -25.46 -5.03 4.53
N TYR A 40 -26.63 -5.52 4.98
CA TYR A 40 -27.02 -5.42 6.39
C TYR A 40 -26.09 -6.18 7.34
N LYS A 41 -25.53 -7.33 6.91
CA LYS A 41 -24.50 -8.04 7.68
C LYS A 41 -23.21 -7.24 7.78
N VAL A 42 -22.75 -6.64 6.68
CA VAL A 42 -21.56 -5.75 6.67
C VAL A 42 -21.78 -4.53 7.57
N LYS A 43 -22.98 -3.95 7.57
CA LYS A 43 -23.31 -2.81 8.43
C LYS A 43 -23.17 -3.16 9.92
N LYS A 44 -23.56 -4.38 10.31
CA LYS A 44 -23.44 -4.90 11.68
C LYS A 44 -22.03 -5.40 12.02
N GLU A 45 -21.36 -6.02 11.06
CA GLU A 45 -20.04 -6.65 11.19
C GLU A 45 -19.09 -6.11 10.09
N PRO A 46 -18.45 -4.95 10.32
CA PRO A 46 -17.63 -4.28 9.31
C PRO A 46 -16.44 -5.10 8.80
N LEU A 47 -15.94 -6.04 9.62
CA LEU A 47 -14.84 -6.92 9.23
C LEU A 47 -15.17 -7.83 8.05
N ARG A 48 -16.45 -8.04 7.72
CA ARG A 48 -16.87 -8.78 6.52
C ARG A 48 -16.47 -8.09 5.23
N LEU A 49 -16.13 -6.80 5.26
CA LEU A 49 -15.55 -6.11 4.10
C LEU A 49 -14.22 -6.75 3.64
N ALA A 50 -13.54 -7.50 4.50
CA ALA A 50 -12.32 -8.21 4.15
C ALA A 50 -12.53 -9.40 3.19
N SER A 51 -13.76 -9.91 3.03
CA SER A 51 -14.06 -11.03 2.12
C SER A 51 -14.49 -10.58 0.72
N LEU A 52 -14.43 -9.27 0.42
CA LEU A 52 -14.78 -8.74 -0.89
C LEU A 52 -13.75 -9.16 -1.94
N THR A 53 -14.14 -9.26 -3.20
CA THR A 53 -13.19 -9.48 -4.30
C THR A 53 -12.46 -8.17 -4.63
N LEU A 54 -11.36 -8.26 -5.38
CA LEU A 54 -10.62 -7.07 -5.81
C LEU A 54 -11.50 -6.10 -6.62
N ASP A 55 -12.37 -6.63 -7.48
CA ASP A 55 -13.30 -5.82 -8.28
C ASP A 55 -14.29 -5.07 -7.38
N HIS A 56 -14.82 -5.72 -6.34
CA HIS A 56 -15.67 -5.06 -5.35
C HIS A 56 -14.92 -3.98 -4.58
N VAL A 57 -13.64 -4.19 -4.25
CA VAL A 57 -12.81 -3.17 -3.59
C VAL A 57 -12.60 -1.95 -4.49
N GLN A 58 -12.39 -2.15 -5.79
CA GLN A 58 -12.28 -1.06 -6.76
C GLN A 58 -13.58 -0.26 -6.87
N THR A 59 -14.71 -0.96 -6.97
CA THR A 59 -16.03 -0.34 -7.03
C THR A 59 -16.34 0.43 -5.74
N LEU A 60 -15.97 -0.13 -4.58
CA LEU A 60 -16.13 0.51 -3.28
C LEU A 60 -15.31 1.79 -3.16
N ALA A 61 -14.04 1.73 -3.57
CA ALA A 61 -13.14 2.88 -3.59
C ALA A 61 -13.72 4.01 -4.46
N THR A 62 -14.21 3.68 -5.65
CA THR A 62 -14.85 4.63 -6.56
C THR A 62 -16.14 5.22 -5.97
N TYR A 63 -16.95 4.38 -5.31
CA TYR A 63 -18.20 4.80 -4.71
C TYR A 63 -18.00 5.83 -3.59
N VAL A 64 -17.11 5.50 -2.64
CA VAL A 64 -16.76 6.33 -1.47
C VAL A 64 -15.88 7.53 -1.86
N GLY A 65 -15.15 7.44 -2.97
CA GLY A 65 -14.22 8.49 -3.41
C GLY A 65 -12.86 8.40 -2.71
N TRP A 66 -12.45 7.21 -2.29
CA TRP A 66 -11.15 6.97 -1.65
C TRP A 66 -10.18 6.31 -2.64
N PRO A 67 -8.86 6.53 -2.49
CA PRO A 67 -7.86 5.72 -3.17
C PRO A 67 -8.05 4.22 -2.87
N ARG A 68 -7.90 3.36 -3.88
CA ARG A 68 -8.03 1.90 -3.73
C ARG A 68 -7.17 1.36 -2.58
N VAL A 69 -5.93 1.84 -2.48
CA VAL A 69 -4.98 1.44 -1.43
C VAL A 69 -5.51 1.75 -0.03
N GLN A 70 -6.18 2.89 0.16
CA GLN A 70 -6.77 3.26 1.44
C GLN A 70 -7.91 2.30 1.83
N VAL A 71 -8.73 1.88 0.86
CA VAL A 71 -9.77 0.87 1.08
C VAL A 71 -9.15 -0.48 1.43
N MET A 72 -8.10 -0.91 0.73
CA MET A 72 -7.37 -2.15 1.02
C MET A 72 -6.77 -2.17 2.44
N ILE A 73 -6.21 -1.03 2.89
CA ILE A 73 -5.74 -0.87 4.27
C ILE A 73 -6.92 -0.95 5.26
N ALA A 74 -8.06 -0.34 4.93
CA ALA A 74 -9.22 -0.28 5.81
C ALA A 74 -9.86 -1.65 6.03
N ILE A 75 -9.93 -2.50 4.99
CA ILE A 75 -10.40 -3.89 5.09
C ILE A 75 -9.34 -4.85 5.66
N GLY A 76 -8.08 -4.39 5.75
CA GLY A 76 -6.96 -5.14 6.31
C GLY A 76 -6.34 -6.14 5.35
N TRP A 77 -6.37 -5.85 4.04
CA TRP A 77 -5.61 -6.59 3.02
C TRP A 77 -4.16 -6.15 2.96
N LEU A 78 -3.90 -4.89 3.30
CA LEU A 78 -2.57 -4.31 3.40
C LEU A 78 -2.39 -3.71 4.78
N GLU A 79 -1.19 -3.78 5.32
CA GLU A 79 -0.85 -3.01 6.51
C GLU A 79 -0.38 -1.62 6.10
N ALA A 80 -0.89 -0.58 6.77
CA ALA A 80 -0.50 0.81 6.46
C ALA A 80 1.02 1.00 6.51
N ARG A 81 1.70 0.33 7.45
CA ARG A 81 3.15 0.34 7.59
C ARG A 81 3.89 -0.26 6.38
N GLU A 82 3.33 -1.30 5.74
CA GLU A 82 3.96 -1.93 4.57
C GLU A 82 3.89 -1.00 3.35
N VAL A 83 2.77 -0.28 3.21
CA VAL A 83 2.58 0.70 2.14
C VAL A 83 3.53 1.90 2.33
N GLU A 84 3.60 2.43 3.56
CA GLU A 84 4.50 3.53 3.89
C GLU A 84 5.98 3.15 3.73
N GLN A 85 6.35 1.94 4.15
CA GLN A 85 7.68 1.37 3.91
C GLN A 85 8.00 1.22 2.42
N SER A 86 7.03 0.79 1.60
CA SER A 86 7.23 0.62 0.15
C SER A 86 7.33 1.94 -0.60
N LEU A 87 6.74 3.02 -0.06
CA LEU A 87 6.75 4.35 -0.67
C LEU A 87 7.90 5.24 -0.14
N SER A 88 8.54 4.86 0.98
CA SER A 88 9.64 5.61 1.55
C SER A 88 10.96 5.34 0.82
N ALA A 89 11.53 6.40 0.23
CA ALA A 89 12.87 6.37 -0.36
C ALA A 89 13.94 5.98 0.68
N GLU A 90 13.76 6.37 1.94
CA GLU A 90 14.66 6.03 3.04
C GLU A 90 14.61 4.54 3.36
N TRP A 91 13.41 3.94 3.39
CA TRP A 91 13.28 2.50 3.60
C TRP A 91 13.88 1.67 2.48
N THR A 92 13.75 2.16 1.24
CA THR A 92 14.36 1.52 0.06
C THR A 92 15.89 1.53 0.16
N VAL A 93 16.49 2.63 0.62
CA VAL A 93 17.92 2.75 0.90
C VAL A 93 18.35 1.82 2.04
N GLU A 94 17.62 1.80 3.15
CA GLU A 94 17.92 0.94 4.31
C GLU A 94 17.80 -0.55 3.97
N ALA A 95 16.81 -0.92 3.16
CA ALA A 95 16.65 -2.29 2.67
C ALA A 95 17.76 -2.69 1.69
N ALA A 96 18.22 -1.77 0.84
CA ALA A 96 19.38 -1.99 -0.02
C ALA A 96 20.66 -2.18 0.82
N LEU A 97 20.91 -1.33 1.82
CA LEU A 97 22.06 -1.47 2.73
C LEU A 97 22.08 -2.83 3.43
N ARG A 98 20.96 -3.26 4.01
CA ARG A 98 20.85 -4.57 4.69
C ARG A 98 21.08 -5.75 3.74
N ARG A 99 20.68 -5.64 2.47
CA ARG A 99 20.96 -6.66 1.46
C ARG A 99 22.43 -6.64 1.04
N LEU A 100 23.04 -5.46 0.95
CA LEU A 100 24.45 -5.29 0.64
C LEU A 100 25.33 -5.91 1.73
N GLU A 101 25.02 -5.66 3.01
CA GLU A 101 25.67 -6.25 4.19
C GLU A 101 25.62 -7.79 4.21
N ARG A 102 24.52 -8.37 3.72
CA ARG A 102 24.33 -9.83 3.65
C ARG A 102 24.85 -10.44 2.35
N GLY A 103 25.20 -9.60 1.37
CA GLY A 103 25.69 -10.02 0.06
C GLY A 103 27.19 -10.31 0.07
N SER A 104 27.66 -11.05 -0.93
CA SER A 104 29.08 -11.38 -1.10
C SER A 104 29.99 -10.15 -1.24
N LEU A 105 29.43 -9.02 -1.70
CA LEU A 105 30.12 -7.73 -1.86
C LEU A 105 30.56 -7.10 -0.52
N ALA A 106 29.80 -7.28 0.57
CA ALA A 106 30.18 -6.72 1.87
C ALA A 106 31.48 -7.30 2.42
N ASN A 107 31.80 -8.56 2.08
CA ASN A 107 33.04 -9.22 2.49
C ASN A 107 34.30 -8.65 1.80
N GLY A 108 34.14 -7.91 0.71
CA GLY A 108 35.24 -7.29 -0.04
C GLY A 108 35.50 -5.82 0.33
N LEU A 109 34.69 -5.23 1.21
CA LEU A 109 34.83 -3.82 1.58
C LEU A 109 35.89 -3.64 2.67
N PRO A 110 36.87 -2.74 2.48
CA PRO A 110 37.89 -2.48 3.50
C PRO A 110 37.33 -1.80 4.75
N THR A 111 36.13 -1.22 4.66
CA THR A 111 35.41 -0.61 5.78
C THR A 111 34.01 -1.23 5.87
N PRO A 112 33.61 -1.79 7.02
CA PRO A 112 32.24 -2.27 7.22
C PRO A 112 31.24 -1.14 6.98
N LEU A 113 30.12 -1.44 6.31
CA LEU A 113 29.09 -0.44 5.95
C LEU A 113 28.57 0.32 7.15
N GLU A 114 28.39 -0.35 8.29
CA GLU A 114 27.97 0.25 9.56
C GLU A 114 28.89 1.40 10.03
N ARG A 115 30.17 1.36 9.65
CA ARG A 115 31.20 2.37 10.01
C ARG A 115 31.48 3.37 8.89
N ALA A 116 30.87 3.20 7.73
CA ALA A 116 31.07 4.09 6.60
C ALA A 116 30.31 5.42 6.80
N ALA A 117 30.87 6.49 6.23
CA ALA A 117 30.23 7.81 6.24
C ALA A 117 28.80 7.74 5.65
N PRO A 118 27.83 8.54 6.13
CA PRO A 118 26.46 8.53 5.64
C PRO A 118 26.34 8.64 4.12
N ASP A 119 27.11 9.52 3.50
CA ASP A 119 27.11 9.71 2.04
C ASP A 119 27.62 8.47 1.29
N HIS A 120 28.62 7.78 1.85
CA HIS A 120 29.16 6.55 1.29
C HIS A 120 28.14 5.41 1.35
N ARG A 121 27.43 5.28 2.48
CA ARG A 121 26.33 4.31 2.62
C ARG A 121 25.23 4.58 1.61
N LEU A 122 24.82 5.84 1.47
CA LEU A 122 23.79 6.23 0.51
C LEU A 122 24.21 5.93 -0.94
N LEU A 123 25.46 6.21 -1.30
CA LEU A 123 26.01 5.89 -2.63
C LEU A 123 25.98 4.38 -2.90
N MET A 124 26.44 3.56 -1.94
CA MET A 124 26.45 2.10 -2.08
C MET A 124 25.04 1.52 -2.23
N ALA A 125 24.08 2.01 -1.44
CA ALA A 125 22.68 1.63 -1.54
C ALA A 125 22.09 1.94 -2.92
N ARG A 126 22.38 3.13 -3.46
CA ARG A 126 21.92 3.56 -4.79
C ARG A 126 22.54 2.73 -5.92
N LEU A 127 23.85 2.45 -5.84
CA LEU A 127 24.54 1.60 -6.82
C LEU A 127 23.97 0.19 -6.85
N MET A 128 23.62 -0.37 -5.69
CA MET A 128 22.96 -1.67 -5.62
C MET A 128 21.60 -1.67 -6.30
N LEU A 129 20.76 -0.67 -6.00
CA LEU A 129 19.44 -0.53 -6.61
C LEU A 129 19.53 -0.37 -8.14
N LEU A 130 20.50 0.39 -8.63
CA LEU A 130 20.77 0.54 -10.07
C LEU A 130 21.24 -0.79 -10.71
N GLY A 131 22.11 -1.53 -10.03
CA GLY A 131 22.56 -2.85 -10.49
C GLY A 131 21.42 -3.86 -10.57
N GLU A 132 20.54 -3.89 -9.56
CA GLU A 132 19.35 -4.75 -9.54
C GLU A 132 18.38 -4.42 -10.67
N ALA A 133 18.16 -3.12 -10.94
CA ALA A 133 17.31 -2.67 -12.05
C ALA A 133 17.89 -3.05 -13.41
N GLY A 134 19.21 -2.96 -13.59
CA GLY A 134 19.91 -3.34 -14.82
C GLY A 134 19.90 -4.85 -15.11
N LEU A 135 19.87 -5.69 -14.07
CA LEU A 135 19.79 -7.16 -14.20
C LEU A 135 18.37 -7.68 -14.43
N SER A 136 17.34 -6.91 -14.05
CA SER A 136 15.94 -7.35 -14.05
C SER A 136 15.19 -7.06 -15.35
N GLY A 137 15.79 -6.38 -16.33
CA GLY A 137 15.14 -6.07 -17.62
C GLY A 137 13.82 -5.29 -17.50
N ALA A 138 13.60 -4.60 -16.38
CA ALA A 138 12.37 -3.87 -16.12
C ALA A 138 12.46 -2.45 -16.70
N PRO A 139 11.53 -2.03 -17.59
CA PRO A 139 11.52 -0.67 -18.10
C PRO A 139 10.96 0.28 -17.03
N GLY A 140 11.71 1.34 -16.73
CA GLY A 140 11.16 2.57 -16.16
C GLY A 140 11.19 2.69 -14.64
N LEU A 141 12.39 2.88 -14.06
CA LEU A 141 12.49 3.86 -12.97
C LEU A 141 12.51 5.23 -13.62
N VAL A 142 11.40 5.96 -13.49
CA VAL A 142 11.28 7.37 -13.87
C VAL A 142 12.44 8.12 -13.23
N ASN A 143 13.29 8.72 -14.07
CA ASN A 143 14.41 9.54 -13.65
C ASN A 143 13.87 10.81 -12.96
N PRO A 144 14.01 10.98 -11.63
CA PRO A 144 13.53 12.18 -10.95
C PRO A 144 14.46 13.39 -11.18
N PHE A 145 15.47 13.29 -12.05
CA PHE A 145 16.46 14.33 -12.29
C PHE A 145 16.45 14.90 -13.71
N SER A 146 15.43 14.62 -14.53
CA SER A 146 15.17 15.47 -15.71
C SER A 146 14.39 16.71 -15.26
N ALA A 147 15.11 17.68 -14.74
CA ALA A 147 14.70 19.08 -14.82
C ALA A 147 15.42 19.68 -16.03
N ASP A 148 14.65 20.39 -16.86
CA ASP A 148 15.15 21.26 -17.93
C ASP A 148 16.24 22.24 -17.46
#